data_AF-A0A9X9A0H2-F1
#
_entry.id   AF-A0A9X9A0H2-F1
#
_cell.length_a   1.000
_cell.length_b   1.000
_cell.length_c   1.000
_cell.angle_alpha   90.00
_cell.angle_beta   90.00
_cell.angle_gamma   90.00
#
_symmetry.space_group_name_H-M   'P 1'
#
loop_
_entity.id
_entity.type
_entity.pdbx_description
1 polymer ?
#
loop_
_entity_poly.entity_id
_entity_poly.type
_entity_poly.pdbx_seq_one_letter_code
_entity_poly.pdbx_strand_id
1 'polypeptide(L)'
;MERVYNFSAGPSILPLPVLEKVQKELVNYNGTGMSIMEMSHRSSYFQSIIEEASNLLRELMSIPDEYEVLFLQGGASLQFSMIPLNLMNTYKKAGYVLTGSWSKKALQEAEKVGEVQVIASSEQEKFTTIPKLDGLLSDEKLDYVHITTNNTIEGTKYVDIPHIERVPLIADMSSNI
;
A
#
# COMPACT_ATOMS: atom_id res chain seq x y z
N MET A 1 21.44 -26.65 7.14
CA MET A 1 20.67 -25.63 7.87
C MET A 1 19.21 -26.06 7.86
N GLU A 2 18.57 -26.17 9.01
CA GLU A 2 17.14 -26.50 9.09
C GLU A 2 16.35 -25.21 8.94
N ARG A 3 15.69 -25.03 7.79
CA ARG A 3 14.86 -23.84 7.54
C ARG A 3 13.44 -24.11 8.02
N VAL A 4 12.97 -23.29 8.94
CA VAL A 4 11.62 -23.38 9.51
C VAL A 4 10.60 -22.74 8.55
N TYR A 5 9.43 -23.35 8.43
CA TYR A 5 8.27 -22.75 7.76
C TYR A 5 7.68 -21.66 8.66
N ASN A 6 7.77 -20.40 8.21
CA ASN A 6 7.22 -19.25 8.92
C ASN A 6 5.99 -18.70 8.16
N PHE A 7 4.81 -18.87 8.75
CA PHE A 7 3.52 -18.40 8.22
C PHE A 7 3.07 -17.05 8.83
N SER A 8 3.99 -16.25 9.37
CA SER A 8 3.68 -14.93 9.92
C SER A 8 3.05 -14.01 8.87
N ALA A 9 1.96 -13.34 9.26
CA ALA A 9 1.22 -12.40 8.42
C ALA A 9 1.89 -11.02 8.28
N GLY A 10 2.88 -10.71 9.13
CA GLY A 10 3.58 -9.41 9.12
C GLY A 10 4.28 -9.10 10.46
N PRO A 11 5.59 -8.81 10.49
CA PRO A 11 6.56 -8.98 9.39
C PRO A 11 6.59 -10.43 8.88
N SER A 12 6.76 -10.59 7.56
CA SER A 12 6.70 -11.88 6.87
C SER A 12 8.10 -12.45 6.58
N ILE A 13 8.14 -13.65 6.00
CA ILE A 13 9.40 -14.31 5.62
C ILE A 13 10.08 -13.57 4.46
N LEU A 14 11.39 -13.35 4.56
CA LEU A 14 12.21 -12.85 3.46
C LEU A 14 12.83 -14.01 2.66
N PRO A 15 13.05 -13.83 1.34
CA PRO A 15 13.87 -14.76 0.56
C PRO A 15 15.27 -14.90 1.18
N LEU A 16 15.77 -16.14 1.31
CA LEU A 16 17.08 -16.39 1.94
C LEU A 16 18.24 -15.67 1.21
N PRO A 17 18.27 -15.61 -0.15
CA PRO A 17 19.32 -14.87 -0.84
C PRO A 17 19.42 -13.39 -0.44
N VAL A 18 18.29 -12.76 -0.04
CA VAL A 18 18.29 -11.38 0.44
C VAL A 18 18.99 -11.29 1.81
N LEU A 19 18.67 -12.20 2.74
CA LEU A 19 19.29 -12.24 4.06
C LEU A 19 20.80 -12.51 3.98
N GLU A 20 21.20 -13.46 3.12
CA GLU A 20 22.61 -13.80 2.90
C GLU A 20 23.39 -12.63 2.29
N LYS A 21 22.79 -11.90 1.34
CA LYS A 21 23.40 -10.69 0.77
C LYS A 21 23.58 -9.60 1.82
N VAL A 22 22.53 -9.30 2.60
CA VAL A 22 22.60 -8.31 3.70
C VAL A 22 23.67 -8.70 4.71
N GLN A 23 23.73 -9.97 5.13
CA GLN A 23 24.75 -10.45 6.06
C GLN A 23 26.17 -10.23 5.51
N LYS A 24 26.41 -10.57 4.25
CA LYS A 24 27.73 -10.43 3.60
C LYS A 24 28.17 -8.98 3.47
N GLU A 25 27.24 -8.07 3.21
CA GLU A 25 27.51 -6.65 2.93
C GLU A 25 27.35 -5.74 4.15
N LEU A 26 26.91 -6.26 5.30
CA LEU A 26 26.47 -5.44 6.45
C LEU A 26 27.53 -4.45 6.94
N VAL A 27 28.79 -4.87 7.01
CA VAL A 27 29.91 -4.04 7.51
C VAL A 27 30.74 -3.41 6.39
N ASN A 28 30.46 -3.78 5.14
CA ASN A 28 31.16 -3.29 3.96
C ASN A 28 30.25 -3.41 2.74
N TYR A 29 29.35 -2.44 2.60
CA TYR A 29 28.44 -2.40 1.46
C TYR A 29 29.23 -2.16 0.18
N ASN A 30 29.13 -3.09 -0.76
CA ASN A 30 29.71 -3.02 -2.09
C ASN A 30 31.19 -2.53 -2.13
N GLY A 31 32.01 -2.95 -1.15
CA GLY A 31 33.44 -2.60 -1.11
C GLY A 31 33.74 -1.16 -0.68
N THR A 32 32.76 -0.38 -0.25
CA THR A 32 32.93 1.02 0.22
C THR A 32 33.71 1.14 1.53
N GLY A 33 33.87 0.04 2.26
CA GLY A 33 34.43 0.03 3.62
C GLY A 33 33.49 0.55 4.70
N MET A 34 32.22 0.83 4.37
CA MET A 34 31.20 1.34 5.30
C MET A 34 29.97 0.44 5.32
N SER A 35 29.25 0.40 6.44
CA SER A 35 27.91 -0.15 6.49
C SER A 35 26.92 0.75 5.75
N ILE A 36 25.90 0.17 5.10
CA ILE A 36 24.77 0.93 4.55
C ILE A 36 24.10 1.81 5.63
N MET A 37 24.10 1.37 6.89
CA MET A 37 23.49 2.10 8.01
C MET A 37 24.27 3.36 8.42
N GLU A 38 25.52 3.49 7.97
CA GLU A 38 26.38 4.65 8.25
C GLU A 38 26.40 5.65 7.09
N MET A 39 25.80 5.28 5.94
CA MET A 39 25.84 6.10 4.74
C MET A 39 24.95 7.33 4.86
N SER A 40 25.48 8.47 4.41
CA SER A 40 24.66 9.65 4.19
C SER A 40 23.62 9.37 3.11
N HIS A 41 22.35 9.69 3.37
CA HIS A 41 21.26 9.62 2.40
C HIS A 41 21.45 10.54 1.18
N ARG A 42 22.43 11.45 1.23
CA ARG A 42 22.81 12.35 0.11
C ARG A 42 24.06 11.89 -0.63
N SER A 43 24.71 10.82 -0.17
CA SER A 43 25.86 10.27 -0.88
C SER A 43 25.42 9.66 -2.20
N SER A 44 26.30 9.68 -3.21
CA SER A 44 26.05 9.00 -4.49
C SER A 44 25.76 7.50 -4.30
N TYR A 45 26.40 6.85 -3.31
CA TYR A 45 26.13 5.46 -2.97
C TYR A 45 24.67 5.23 -2.55
N PHE A 46 24.13 6.04 -1.63
CA PHE A 46 22.73 5.90 -1.22
C PHE A 46 21.74 6.33 -2.31
N GLN A 47 22.08 7.37 -3.09
CA GLN A 47 21.26 7.79 -4.24
C GLN A 47 21.11 6.65 -5.25
N SER A 48 22.20 5.94 -5.59
CA SER A 48 22.12 4.76 -6.45
C SER A 48 21.21 3.67 -5.87
N ILE A 49 21.25 3.43 -4.55
CA ILE A 49 20.38 2.43 -3.90
C ILE A 49 18.90 2.78 -4.05
N ILE A 50 18.52 4.04 -3.75
CA ILE A 50 17.11 4.44 -3.77
C ILE A 50 16.57 4.56 -5.22
N GLU A 51 17.42 4.97 -6.15
CA GLU A 51 17.09 4.99 -7.59
C GLU A 51 16.90 3.57 -8.14
N GLU A 52 17.81 2.64 -7.82
CA GLU A 52 17.67 1.22 -8.20
C GLU A 52 16.39 0.62 -7.62
N ALA A 53 16.09 0.87 -6.34
CA ALA A 53 14.86 0.39 -5.71
C ALA A 53 13.59 0.94 -6.40
N SER A 54 13.59 2.23 -6.77
CA SER A 54 12.49 2.86 -7.51
C SER A 54 12.33 2.24 -8.90
N ASN A 55 13.43 2.08 -9.64
CA ASN A 55 13.44 1.54 -10.99
C ASN A 55 12.98 0.07 -11.02
N LEU A 56 13.45 -0.75 -10.08
CA LEU A 56 12.99 -2.14 -9.94
C LEU A 56 11.50 -2.21 -9.66
N LEU A 57 10.96 -1.33 -8.81
CA LEU A 57 9.51 -1.29 -8.56
C LEU A 57 8.74 -0.89 -9.83
N ARG A 58 9.22 0.11 -10.56
CA ARG A 58 8.62 0.53 -11.84
C ARG A 58 8.63 -0.59 -12.86
N GLU A 59 9.73 -1.31 -13.00
CA GLU A 59 9.85 -2.47 -13.89
C GLU A 59 8.88 -3.59 -13.50
N LEU A 60 8.93 -4.04 -12.24
CA LEU A 60 8.15 -5.18 -11.75
C LEU A 60 6.64 -4.93 -11.82
N MET A 61 6.21 -3.70 -11.54
CA MET A 61 4.79 -3.32 -11.48
C MET A 61 4.33 -2.62 -12.77
N SER A 62 5.20 -2.44 -13.76
CA SER A 62 4.93 -1.70 -14.99
C SER A 62 4.35 -0.30 -14.73
N ILE A 63 4.96 0.44 -13.79
CA ILE A 63 4.50 1.77 -13.37
C ILE A 63 4.84 2.79 -14.47
N PRO A 64 3.84 3.51 -15.03
CA PRO A 64 4.09 4.54 -16.03
C PRO A 64 4.90 5.74 -15.52
N ASP A 65 5.50 6.50 -16.43
CA ASP A 65 6.34 7.66 -16.10
C ASP A 65 5.56 8.81 -15.45
N GLU A 66 4.25 8.89 -15.68
CA GLU A 66 3.38 9.89 -15.05
C GLU A 66 3.06 9.61 -13.57
N TYR A 67 3.44 8.45 -13.05
CA TYR A 67 3.32 8.11 -11.63
C TYR A 67 4.64 8.29 -10.88
N GLU A 68 4.58 8.70 -9.63
CA GLU A 68 5.73 8.82 -8.73
C GLU A 68 5.79 7.69 -7.71
N VAL A 69 7.01 7.26 -7.36
CA VAL A 69 7.29 6.25 -6.33
C VAL A 69 7.81 6.96 -5.08
N LEU A 70 7.12 6.80 -3.95
CA LEU A 70 7.49 7.42 -2.68
C LEU A 70 7.88 6.36 -1.64
N PHE A 71 9.05 6.55 -1.01
CA PHE A 71 9.50 5.74 0.12
C PHE A 71 9.30 6.50 1.43
N LEU A 72 8.21 6.17 2.15
CA LEU A 72 7.76 6.92 3.33
C LEU A 72 7.82 6.09 4.61
N GLN A 73 8.05 6.76 5.73
CA GLN A 73 7.94 6.15 7.07
C GLN A 73 6.48 6.19 7.57
N GLY A 74 6.22 5.54 8.71
CA GLY A 74 4.91 5.55 9.38
C GLY A 74 3.95 4.44 8.97
N GLY A 75 4.28 3.68 7.93
CA GLY A 75 3.49 2.52 7.46
C GLY A 75 2.13 2.91 6.88
N ALA A 76 1.33 1.90 6.49
CA ALA A 76 0.02 2.10 5.89
C ALA A 76 -0.95 2.88 6.80
N SER A 77 -0.86 2.65 8.12
CA SER A 77 -1.68 3.37 9.12
C SER A 77 -1.51 4.89 9.05
N LEU A 78 -0.30 5.40 8.80
CA LEU A 78 -0.10 6.85 8.63
C LEU A 78 -0.70 7.33 7.29
N GLN A 79 -0.63 6.50 6.24
CA GLN A 79 -1.19 6.83 4.94
C GLN A 79 -2.72 6.95 4.98
N PHE A 80 -3.40 6.19 5.83
CA PHE A 80 -4.84 6.33 6.07
C PHE A 80 -5.25 7.75 6.47
N SER A 81 -4.41 8.48 7.21
CA SER A 81 -4.63 9.90 7.52
C SER A 81 -4.03 10.84 6.45
N MET A 82 -2.89 10.48 5.85
CA MET A 82 -2.19 11.34 4.89
C MET A 82 -2.94 11.48 3.55
N ILE A 83 -3.59 10.41 3.09
CA ILE A 83 -4.41 10.39 1.87
C ILE A 83 -5.53 11.43 1.93
N PRO A 84 -6.46 11.40 2.91
CA PRO A 84 -7.54 12.38 2.97
C PRO A 84 -7.02 13.81 3.16
N LEU A 85 -5.93 14.02 3.92
CA LEU A 85 -5.34 15.36 4.11
C LEU A 85 -4.85 16.01 2.82
N ASN A 86 -4.44 15.21 1.82
CA ASN A 86 -3.92 15.71 0.55
C ASN A 86 -4.97 15.68 -0.58
N LEU A 87 -5.74 14.60 -0.67
CA LEU A 87 -6.58 14.31 -1.83
C LEU A 87 -8.05 14.70 -1.63
N MET A 88 -8.54 14.81 -0.39
CA MET A 88 -9.92 15.20 -0.11
C MET A 88 -10.06 16.73 -0.14
N ASN A 89 -9.99 17.33 -1.33
CA ASN A 89 -9.83 18.78 -1.49
C ASN A 89 -10.98 19.50 -2.23
N THR A 90 -11.67 18.85 -3.17
CA THR A 90 -12.63 19.51 -4.06
C THR A 90 -14.03 19.43 -3.48
N TYR A 91 -14.48 18.23 -3.13
CA TYR A 91 -15.80 17.99 -2.56
C TYR A 91 -15.76 17.78 -1.06
N LYS A 92 -14.57 17.58 -0.48
CA LYS A 92 -14.38 17.22 0.93
C LYS A 92 -15.13 15.93 1.28
N LYS A 93 -15.23 15.03 0.30
CA LYS A 93 -16.01 13.81 0.37
C LYS A 93 -15.28 12.65 -0.31
N ALA A 94 -15.16 11.51 0.36
CA ALA A 94 -14.54 10.31 -0.22
C ALA A 94 -15.41 9.07 -0.08
N GLY A 95 -15.27 8.18 -1.05
CA GLY A 95 -15.93 6.90 -1.09
C GLY A 95 -15.08 5.78 -0.50
N TYR A 96 -15.67 4.87 0.26
CA TYR A 96 -14.97 3.74 0.85
C TYR A 96 -15.74 2.44 0.62
N VAL A 97 -15.00 1.39 0.26
CA VAL A 97 -15.54 0.02 0.16
C VAL A 97 -15.05 -0.81 1.34
N LEU A 98 -15.99 -1.24 2.19
CA LEU A 98 -15.67 -1.94 3.43
C LEU A 98 -15.66 -3.46 3.23
N THR A 99 -14.46 -4.01 3.12
CA THR A 99 -14.21 -5.45 2.89
C THR A 99 -13.45 -6.14 4.03
N GLY A 100 -13.12 -5.42 5.10
CA GLY A 100 -12.40 -5.98 6.23
C GLY A 100 -11.93 -4.96 7.25
N SER A 101 -11.17 -5.44 8.24
CA SER A 101 -10.69 -4.63 9.37
C SER A 101 -9.82 -3.43 8.94
N TRP A 102 -9.02 -3.57 7.88
CA TRP A 102 -8.16 -2.49 7.39
C TRP A 102 -8.94 -1.39 6.69
N SER A 103 -9.93 -1.74 5.86
CA SER A 103 -10.80 -0.75 5.21
C SER A 103 -11.57 0.11 6.23
N LYS A 104 -11.98 -0.47 7.37
CA LYS A 104 -12.58 0.29 8.49
C LYS A 104 -11.61 1.28 9.12
N LYS A 105 -10.35 0.87 9.35
CA LYS A 105 -9.34 1.78 9.92
C LYS A 105 -9.04 2.94 8.97
N ALA A 106 -8.96 2.66 7.67
CA ALA A 106 -8.76 3.69 6.65
C ALA A 106 -9.93 4.70 6.64
N LEU A 107 -11.17 4.20 6.72
CA LEU A 107 -12.37 5.03 6.83
C LEU A 107 -12.36 5.93 8.08
N GLN A 108 -12.02 5.37 9.24
CA GLN A 108 -11.99 6.11 10.52
C GLN A 108 -11.01 7.29 10.51
N GLU A 109 -9.89 7.19 9.80
CA GLU A 109 -8.96 8.31 9.66
C GLU A 109 -9.49 9.39 8.71
N ALA A 110 -10.19 8.99 7.64
CA ALA A 110 -10.78 9.93 6.68
C ALA A 110 -11.97 10.72 7.25
N GLU A 111 -12.78 10.10 8.12
CA GLU A 111 -13.89 10.76 8.83
C GLU A 111 -13.44 11.97 9.68
N LYS A 112 -12.16 12.01 10.07
CA LYS A 112 -11.59 13.15 10.81
C LYS A 112 -11.31 14.37 9.92
N VAL A 113 -11.31 14.19 8.60
CA VAL A 113 -10.91 15.22 7.62
C VAL A 113 -12.10 15.74 6.81
N GLY A 114 -13.07 14.90 6.48
CA GLY A 114 -14.25 15.28 5.72
C GLY A 114 -15.34 14.21 5.71
N GLU A 115 -16.29 14.34 4.78
CA GLU A 115 -17.40 13.40 4.66
C GLU A 115 -16.91 12.08 4.06
N VAL A 116 -17.31 10.96 4.67
CA VAL A 116 -17.03 9.63 4.12
C VAL A 116 -18.35 8.95 3.77
N GLN A 117 -18.40 8.40 2.56
CA GLN A 117 -19.51 7.59 2.08
C GLN A 117 -19.07 6.14 1.96
N VAL A 118 -19.78 5.23 2.63
CA VAL A 118 -19.65 3.80 2.40
C VAL A 118 -20.40 3.45 1.11
N ILE A 119 -19.66 3.19 0.04
CA ILE A 119 -20.23 2.89 -1.29
C ILE A 119 -20.69 1.44 -1.36
N ALA A 120 -19.93 0.53 -0.75
CA ALA A 120 -20.29 -0.86 -0.63
C ALA A 120 -19.65 -1.47 0.62
N SER A 121 -20.28 -2.49 1.17
CA SER A 121 -19.80 -3.19 2.36
C SER A 121 -20.26 -4.63 2.34
N SER A 122 -19.38 -5.53 2.79
CA SER A 122 -19.72 -6.93 3.09
C SER A 122 -19.73 -7.19 4.61
N GLU A 123 -19.91 -6.15 5.42
CA GLU A 123 -19.87 -6.24 6.88
C GLU A 123 -21.00 -7.11 7.45
N GLN A 124 -22.18 -7.07 6.84
CA GLN A 124 -23.33 -7.89 7.26
C GLN A 124 -23.02 -9.39 7.12
N GLU A 125 -22.23 -9.75 6.11
CA GLU A 125 -21.74 -11.09 5.83
C GLU A 125 -20.40 -11.39 6.53
N LYS A 126 -20.01 -10.57 7.52
CA LYS A 126 -18.75 -10.70 8.27
C LYS A 126 -17.51 -10.72 7.38
N PHE A 127 -17.53 -9.94 6.30
CA PHE A 127 -16.42 -9.79 5.35
C PHE A 127 -16.00 -11.08 4.63
N THR A 128 -16.93 -12.01 4.44
CA THR A 128 -16.67 -13.29 3.77
C THR A 128 -16.66 -13.20 2.24
N THR A 129 -17.00 -12.04 1.66
CA THR A 129 -17.07 -11.83 0.21
C THR A 129 -16.57 -10.42 -0.16
N ILE A 130 -16.27 -10.20 -1.44
CA ILE A 130 -16.04 -8.87 -1.99
C ILE A 130 -17.35 -8.40 -2.65
N PRO A 131 -17.92 -7.25 -2.25
CA PRO A 131 -19.14 -6.74 -2.85
C PRO A 131 -18.89 -6.26 -4.28
N LYS A 132 -19.89 -6.40 -5.16
CA LYS A 132 -19.84 -5.83 -6.51
C LYS A 132 -20.06 -4.31 -6.46
N LEU A 133 -19.36 -3.57 -7.33
CA LEU A 133 -19.45 -2.10 -7.40
C LEU A 133 -20.24 -1.60 -8.62
N ASP A 134 -21.00 -2.48 -9.27
CA ASP A 134 -21.70 -2.17 -10.53
C ASP A 134 -22.68 -1.00 -10.37
N GLY A 135 -22.44 0.09 -11.10
CA GLY A 135 -23.38 1.22 -11.24
C GLY A 135 -23.42 2.24 -10.11
N LEU A 136 -22.51 2.17 -9.13
CA LEU A 136 -22.63 2.94 -7.89
C LEU A 136 -22.14 4.41 -7.96
N LEU A 137 -21.46 4.85 -9.02
CA LEU A 137 -20.62 6.06 -8.94
C LEU A 137 -20.67 7.03 -10.13
N SER A 138 -21.59 6.87 -11.09
CA SER A 138 -21.57 7.71 -12.30
C SER A 138 -21.86 9.20 -12.05
N ASP A 139 -22.55 9.54 -10.95
CA ASP A 139 -23.04 10.91 -10.67
C ASP A 139 -22.56 11.49 -9.31
N GLU A 140 -21.71 10.77 -8.56
CA GLU A 140 -21.31 11.21 -7.23
C GLU A 140 -20.10 12.16 -7.26
N LYS A 141 -20.20 13.21 -6.45
CA LYS A 141 -19.13 14.19 -6.22
C LYS A 141 -18.18 13.68 -5.13
N LEU A 142 -17.28 12.78 -5.52
CA LEU A 142 -16.25 12.21 -4.66
C LEU A 142 -14.86 12.67 -5.10
N ASP A 143 -13.98 12.92 -4.12
CA ASP A 143 -12.57 13.26 -4.36
C ASP A 143 -11.74 12.01 -4.69
N TYR A 144 -12.08 10.85 -4.11
CA TYR A 144 -11.51 9.56 -4.42
C TYR A 144 -12.40 8.41 -3.92
N VAL A 145 -12.12 7.19 -4.38
CA VAL A 145 -12.65 5.95 -3.80
C VAL A 145 -11.51 5.12 -3.25
N HIS A 146 -11.66 4.61 -2.02
CA HIS A 146 -10.67 3.77 -1.36
C HIS A 146 -11.13 2.32 -1.27
N ILE A 147 -10.24 1.39 -1.64
CA ILE A 147 -10.41 -0.06 -1.49
C ILE A 147 -9.24 -0.67 -0.72
N THR A 148 -9.45 -1.87 -0.17
CA THR A 148 -8.37 -2.74 0.34
C THR A 148 -8.32 -3.99 -0.52
N THR A 149 -7.25 -4.19 -1.29
CA THR A 149 -7.22 -5.24 -2.32
C THR A 149 -7.10 -6.64 -1.74
N ASN A 150 -6.41 -6.78 -0.61
CA ASN A 150 -6.26 -8.04 0.13
C ASN A 150 -6.52 -7.79 1.63
N ASN A 151 -7.56 -8.44 2.17
CA ASN A 151 -7.95 -8.31 3.57
C ASN A 151 -7.25 -9.39 4.40
N THR A 152 -6.11 -9.02 5.00
CA THR A 152 -5.17 -9.97 5.63
C THR A 152 -5.77 -10.78 6.79
N ILE A 153 -6.76 -10.22 7.49
CA ILE A 153 -7.41 -10.87 8.65
C ILE A 153 -8.56 -11.76 8.17
N GLU A 154 -9.35 -11.27 7.20
CA GLU A 154 -10.58 -11.90 6.74
C GLU A 154 -10.34 -12.94 5.64
N GLY A 155 -9.19 -12.91 4.97
CA GLY A 155 -8.83 -13.88 3.93
C GLY A 155 -9.57 -13.67 2.59
N THR A 156 -10.14 -12.49 2.38
CA THR A 156 -10.80 -12.11 1.12
C THR A 156 -9.93 -11.16 0.31
N LYS A 157 -10.00 -11.28 -1.02
CA LYS A 157 -9.26 -10.41 -1.93
C LYS A 157 -10.06 -10.08 -3.18
N TYR A 158 -9.76 -8.94 -3.78
CA TYR A 158 -10.18 -8.64 -5.14
C TYR A 158 -9.45 -9.57 -6.11
N VAL A 159 -10.21 -10.20 -7.01
CA VAL A 159 -9.65 -10.95 -8.15
C VAL A 159 -9.43 -10.01 -9.32
N ASP A 160 -10.41 -9.14 -9.57
CA ASP A 160 -10.36 -8.08 -10.57
C ASP A 160 -10.49 -6.73 -9.85
N ILE A 161 -9.70 -5.74 -10.28
CA ILE A 161 -9.77 -4.38 -9.76
C ILE A 161 -10.95 -3.66 -10.43
N PRO A 162 -11.87 -3.06 -9.65
CA PRO A 162 -13.03 -2.38 -10.22
C PRO A 162 -12.59 -1.17 -11.05
N HIS A 163 -13.21 -1.00 -12.21
CA HIS A 163 -13.08 0.23 -12.99
C HIS A 163 -14.05 1.27 -12.44
N ILE A 164 -13.52 2.43 -12.01
CA ILE A 164 -14.30 3.56 -11.54
C ILE A 164 -14.02 4.73 -12.48
N GLU A 165 -15.03 5.16 -13.21
CA GLU A 165 -14.89 6.30 -14.11
C GLU A 165 -14.79 7.61 -13.32
N ARG A 166 -13.93 8.54 -13.78
CA ARG A 166 -13.82 9.94 -13.34
C ARG A 166 -13.32 10.23 -11.91
N VAL A 167 -13.35 9.26 -11.01
CA VAL A 167 -12.89 9.40 -9.63
C VAL A 167 -11.63 8.56 -9.41
N PRO A 168 -10.53 9.14 -8.86
CA PRO A 168 -9.33 8.38 -8.55
C PRO A 168 -9.62 7.19 -7.63
N LEU A 169 -9.13 6.01 -8.01
CA LEU A 169 -9.14 4.82 -7.17
C LEU A 169 -7.84 4.73 -6.36
N ILE A 170 -7.97 4.63 -5.05
CA ILE A 170 -6.88 4.45 -4.10
C ILE A 170 -7.00 3.07 -3.48
N ALA A 171 -5.89 2.34 -3.40
CA ALA A 171 -5.88 0.97 -2.93
C ALA A 171 -4.82 0.74 -1.86
N ASP A 172 -5.26 0.25 -0.69
CA ASP A 172 -4.35 -0.40 0.26
C ASP A 172 -4.02 -1.81 -0.24
N MET A 173 -2.77 -1.98 -0.69
CA MET A 173 -2.21 -3.23 -1.21
C MET A 173 -1.17 -3.86 -0.27
N SER A 174 -1.16 -3.50 1.02
CA SER A 174 -0.10 -3.85 1.97
C SER A 174 0.19 -5.34 2.11
N SER A 175 -0.78 -6.20 1.77
CA SER A 175 -0.65 -7.66 1.89
C SER A 175 -0.88 -8.40 0.56
N ASN A 176 -0.67 -7.72 -0.56
CA ASN A 176 -0.60 -8.36 -1.86
C ASN A 176 0.78 -9.04 -1.96
N ILE A 177 0.79 -10.38 -1.88
CA ILE A 177 1.97 -11.25 -1.95
C ILE A 177 1.84 -12.13 -3.20
#